data_AF-A0A1V2IU06-F1
#
_entry.id   AF-A0A1V2IU06-F1
#
_cell.length_a   1.000
_cell.length_b   1.000
_cell.length_c   1.000
_cell.angle_alpha   90.00
_cell.angle_beta   90.00
_cell.angle_gamma   90.00
#
_symmetry.space_group_name_H-M   'P 1'
#
loop_
_entity.id
_entity.type
_entity.pdbx_description
1 polymer ?
#
loop_
_entity_poly.entity_id
_entity_poly.type
_entity_poly.pdbx_seq_one_letter_code
_entity_poly.pdbx_strand_id
1 'polypeptide(L)'
;MRLGHVGDGKFEQICREFAIATPTDTFGGLPAEVGAGVITDPASRTRMEVNVVVLAPADPGEPRRVLSLGEAKWGEIMGIRQVERLRRARDLLAARGFNTRDTVIACYSDAGFDPELHDTTDRLLTVGLEDLYADGD
;
A
#
# COMPACT_ATOMS: atom_id res chain seq x y z
N MET A 1 28.70 6.09 -11.44
CA MET A 1 27.47 6.82 -11.07
C MET A 1 26.89 6.12 -9.85
N ARG A 2 27.07 6.67 -8.65
CA ARG A 2 26.47 6.11 -7.41
C ARG A 2 25.11 6.77 -7.26
N LEU A 3 24.02 6.02 -7.50
CA LEU A 3 22.69 6.45 -7.09
C LEU A 3 22.75 6.70 -5.58
N GLY A 4 22.47 7.93 -5.16
CA GLY A 4 22.48 8.30 -3.74
C GLY A 4 21.54 7.41 -2.94
N HIS A 5 21.93 7.04 -1.72
CA HIS A 5 21.12 6.24 -0.81
C HIS A 5 19.75 6.92 -0.63
N VAL A 6 18.71 6.34 -1.22
CA VAL A 6 17.32 6.74 -0.96
C VAL A 6 17.01 6.17 0.41
N GLY A 7 16.98 7.01 1.44
CA GLY A 7 16.44 6.57 2.74
C GLY A 7 14.96 6.22 2.59
N ASP A 8 14.48 5.26 3.39
CA ASP A 8 13.12 4.72 3.30
C ASP A 8 12.04 5.80 3.11
N GLY A 9 12.11 6.90 3.88
CA GLY A 9 11.13 8.00 3.76
C GLY A 9 11.06 8.68 2.38
N LYS A 10 12.17 8.74 1.63
CA LYS A 10 12.16 9.26 0.25
C LYS A 10 11.57 8.23 -0.71
N PHE A 11 11.88 6.94 -0.53
CA PHE A 11 11.30 5.89 -1.38
C PHE A 11 9.78 5.79 -1.17
N GLU A 12 9.33 5.83 0.07
CA GLU A 12 7.90 5.86 0.40
C GLU A 12 7.18 7.06 -0.23
N GLN A 13 7.84 8.22 -0.30
CA GLN A 13 7.26 9.40 -0.95
C GLN A 13 7.04 9.16 -2.45
N ILE A 14 8.00 8.55 -3.13
CA ILE A 14 7.87 8.18 -4.55
C ILE A 14 6.74 7.17 -4.73
N CYS A 15 6.60 6.20 -3.83
CA CYS A 15 5.51 5.22 -3.88
C CYS A 15 4.13 5.88 -3.69
N ARG A 16 4.03 6.91 -2.84
CA ARG A 16 2.81 7.71 -2.68
C ARG A 16 2.52 8.54 -3.93
N GLU A 17 3.53 9.12 -4.56
CA GLU A 17 3.39 9.86 -5.83
C GLU A 17 2.90 8.95 -6.96
N PHE A 18 3.44 7.74 -7.07
CA PHE A 18 2.92 6.71 -7.97
C PHE A 18 1.45 6.41 -7.70
N ALA A 19 1.07 6.20 -6.42
CA ALA A 19 -0.31 5.91 -6.06
C ALA A 19 -1.29 7.07 -6.32
N ILE A 20 -0.79 8.31 -6.42
CA ILE A 20 -1.57 9.48 -6.86
C ILE A 20 -1.71 9.50 -8.39
N ALA A 21 -0.64 9.18 -9.12
CA ALA A 21 -0.56 9.33 -10.57
C ALA A 21 -1.10 8.14 -11.36
N THR A 22 -1.19 6.96 -10.75
CA THR A 22 -1.68 5.74 -11.38
C THR A 22 -3.15 5.88 -11.85
N PRO A 23 -3.58 5.15 -12.90
CA PRO A 23 -4.98 5.13 -13.33
C PRO A 23 -5.95 4.87 -12.17
N THR A 24 -7.13 5.48 -12.24
CA THR A 24 -8.11 5.47 -11.14
C THR A 24 -8.71 4.09 -10.86
N ASP A 25 -8.62 3.18 -11.82
CA ASP A 25 -9.06 1.80 -11.68
C ASP A 25 -7.99 0.88 -11.06
N THR A 26 -6.72 1.29 -10.95
CA THR A 26 -5.63 0.52 -10.34
C THR A 26 -6.01 0.01 -8.94
N PHE A 27 -6.67 0.83 -8.13
CA PHE A 27 -7.15 0.45 -6.79
C PHE A 27 -8.65 0.16 -6.73
N GLY A 28 -9.34 0.07 -7.89
CA GLY A 28 -10.77 -0.16 -7.98
C GLY A 28 -11.65 1.02 -7.55
N GLY A 29 -11.16 2.25 -7.75
CA GLY A 29 -11.90 3.48 -7.47
C GLY A 29 -10.99 4.72 -7.42
N LEU A 30 -11.58 5.90 -7.63
CA LEU A 30 -10.88 7.18 -7.64
C LEU A 30 -10.18 7.46 -6.29
N PRO A 31 -8.83 7.60 -6.26
CA PRO A 31 -8.12 8.10 -5.09
C PRO A 31 -8.54 9.55 -4.76
N ALA A 32 -8.90 9.81 -3.50
CA ALA A 32 -9.13 11.18 -3.01
C ALA A 32 -8.04 11.64 -2.04
N GLU A 33 -7.46 10.71 -1.29
CA GLU A 33 -6.41 10.99 -0.32
C GLU A 33 -5.38 9.86 -0.37
N VAL A 34 -4.11 10.23 -0.49
CA VAL A 34 -2.97 9.32 -0.44
C VAL A 34 -2.00 9.81 0.62
N GLY A 35 -1.60 8.93 1.53
CA GLY A 35 -0.72 9.28 2.64
C GLY A 35 -0.06 8.08 3.30
N ALA A 36 0.46 8.26 4.50
CA ALA A 36 0.94 7.20 5.38
C ALA A 36 0.12 7.22 6.68
N GLY A 37 0.10 6.11 7.41
CA GLY A 37 -0.69 6.01 8.64
C GLY A 37 -0.11 5.02 9.65
N VAL A 38 -0.57 5.15 10.90
CA VAL A 38 -0.23 4.22 11.98
C VAL A 38 -1.51 3.59 12.52
N ILE A 39 -1.56 2.26 12.52
CA ILE A 39 -2.67 1.47 12.99
C ILE A 39 -2.25 0.73 14.27
N THR A 40 -2.88 1.08 15.38
CA THR A 40 -2.72 0.34 16.64
C THR A 40 -3.46 -1.00 16.59
N ASP A 41 -2.78 -2.09 16.91
CA ASP A 41 -3.39 -3.38 17.17
C ASP A 41 -3.55 -3.58 18.69
N PRO A 42 -4.78 -3.51 19.22
CA PRO A 42 -5.00 -3.65 20.66
C PRO A 42 -4.76 -5.07 21.17
N ALA A 43 -4.85 -6.09 20.31
CA ALA A 43 -4.69 -7.49 20.72
C ALA A 43 -3.22 -7.82 21.01
N SER A 44 -2.32 -7.39 20.13
CA SER A 44 -0.87 -7.53 20.30
C SER A 44 -0.22 -6.37 21.06
N ARG A 45 -0.96 -5.27 21.29
CA ARG A 45 -0.45 -4.00 21.84
C ARG A 45 0.68 -3.39 21.02
N THR A 46 0.68 -3.62 19.71
CA THR A 46 1.68 -3.08 18.79
C THR A 46 1.10 -1.94 17.95
N ARG A 47 1.99 -1.16 17.34
CA ARG A 47 1.65 -0.18 16.30
C ARG A 47 2.20 -0.69 14.99
N MET A 48 1.42 -0.58 13.93
CA MET A 48 1.83 -0.91 12.57
C MET A 48 1.81 0.35 11.74
N GLU A 49 2.97 0.71 11.20
CA GLU A 49 3.04 1.74 10.17
C GLU A 49 2.52 1.16 8.85
N VAL A 50 1.87 1.99 8.06
CA VAL A 50 1.48 1.70 6.68
C VAL A 50 1.99 2.86 5.85
N ASN A 51 2.92 2.58 4.96
CA ASN A 51 3.70 3.61 4.25
C ASN A 51 2.90 4.29 3.14
N VAL A 52 1.93 3.55 2.55
CA VAL A 52 1.01 4.04 1.52
C VAL A 52 -0.42 3.64 1.87
N VAL A 53 -1.29 4.62 2.07
CA VAL A 53 -2.73 4.44 2.29
C VAL A 53 -3.47 5.24 1.25
N VAL A 54 -4.40 4.60 0.54
CA VAL A 54 -5.24 5.24 -0.47
C VAL A 54 -6.70 5.17 -0.04
N LEU A 55 -7.33 6.33 0.13
CA LEU A 55 -8.74 6.43 0.52
C LEU A 55 -9.57 7.02 -0.63
N ALA A 56 -10.79 6.50 -0.77
CA ALA A 56 -11.80 7.07 -1.65
C ALA A 56 -12.32 8.40 -1.11
N PRO A 57 -13.05 9.18 -1.92
CA PRO A 57 -13.92 10.24 -1.41
C PRO A 57 -14.79 9.74 -0.27
N ALA A 58 -15.09 10.61 0.68
CA ALA A 58 -16.05 10.30 1.73
C ALA A 58 -17.46 10.61 1.23
N ASP A 59 -18.33 9.61 1.22
CA ASP A 59 -19.75 9.77 0.90
C ASP A 59 -20.57 9.93 2.20
N PRO A 60 -21.44 10.94 2.30
CA PRO A 60 -22.25 11.16 3.50
C PRO A 60 -23.10 9.93 3.86
N GLY A 61 -22.94 9.44 5.10
CA GLY A 61 -23.70 8.31 5.61
C GLY A 61 -23.13 6.93 5.26
N GLU A 62 -22.04 6.86 4.50
CA GLU A 62 -21.38 5.60 4.15
C GLU A 62 -20.02 5.44 4.84
N PRO A 63 -19.63 4.20 5.23
CA PRO A 63 -18.27 3.89 5.63
C PRO A 63 -17.27 4.30 4.54
N ARG A 64 -16.31 5.17 4.89
CA ARG A 64 -15.26 5.58 3.95
C ARG A 64 -14.47 4.36 3.46
N ARG A 65 -14.29 4.26 2.15
CA ARG A 65 -13.58 3.13 1.53
C ARG A 65 -12.06 3.31 1.63
N VAL A 66 -11.38 2.23 2.02
CA VAL A 66 -9.93 2.08 1.91
C VAL A 66 -9.64 1.36 0.61
N LEU A 67 -9.14 2.09 -0.39
CA LEU A 67 -8.86 1.55 -1.71
C LEU A 67 -7.59 0.70 -1.71
N SER A 68 -6.55 1.14 -1.00
CA SER A 68 -5.30 0.41 -0.91
C SER A 68 -4.57 0.62 0.42
N LEU A 69 -3.85 -0.41 0.86
CA LEU A 69 -2.88 -0.37 1.95
C LEU A 69 -1.57 -0.96 1.42
N GLY A 70 -0.46 -0.26 1.64
CA GLY A 70 0.82 -0.67 1.10
C GLY A 70 2.02 -0.41 1.99
N GLU A 71 3.04 -1.23 1.75
CA GLU A 71 4.34 -1.18 2.40
C GLU A 71 5.41 -0.97 1.32
N ALA A 72 6.33 -0.06 1.58
CA ALA A 72 7.44 0.24 0.68
C ALA A 72 8.77 -0.17 1.32
N LYS A 73 9.62 -0.85 0.57
CA LYS A 73 10.97 -1.23 1.00
C LYS A 73 12.01 -0.98 -0.08
N TRP A 74 13.10 -0.34 0.31
CA TRP A 74 14.29 -0.18 -0.52
C TRP A 74 15.34 -1.22 -0.14
N GLY A 75 15.87 -1.94 -1.14
CA GLY A 75 16.89 -2.98 -0.99
C GLY A 75 16.38 -4.31 -0.40
N GLU A 76 15.07 -4.53 -0.30
CA GLU A 76 14.48 -5.74 0.29
C GLU A 76 13.51 -6.42 -0.68
N ILE A 77 13.67 -7.73 -0.86
CA ILE A 77 12.67 -8.55 -1.57
C ILE A 77 11.43 -8.67 -0.68
N MET A 78 10.29 -8.21 -1.19
CA MET A 78 9.02 -8.23 -0.46
C MET A 78 8.40 -9.63 -0.50
N GLY A 79 7.93 -10.13 0.65
CA GLY A 79 7.35 -11.47 0.76
C GLY A 79 6.03 -11.52 1.52
N ILE A 80 5.55 -12.74 1.76
CA ILE A 80 4.21 -12.99 2.32
C ILE A 80 4.00 -12.33 3.68
N ARG A 81 5.06 -12.17 4.47
CA ARG A 81 5.01 -11.51 5.79
C ARG A 81 4.47 -10.08 5.70
N GLN A 82 4.86 -9.31 4.68
CA GLN A 82 4.37 -7.94 4.51
C GLN A 82 2.88 -7.94 4.14
N VAL A 83 2.45 -8.87 3.28
CA VAL A 83 1.03 -9.04 2.91
C VAL A 83 0.19 -9.41 4.14
N GLU A 84 0.64 -10.34 4.98
CA GLU A 84 -0.07 -10.73 6.22
C GLU A 84 -0.22 -9.55 7.19
N ARG A 85 0.83 -8.73 7.34
CA ARG A 85 0.80 -7.52 8.18
C ARG A 85 -0.21 -6.51 7.64
N LEU A 86 -0.26 -6.28 6.33
CA LEU A 86 -1.23 -5.37 5.72
C LEU A 86 -2.66 -5.94 5.77
N ARG A 87 -2.83 -7.26 5.67
CA ARG A 87 -4.11 -7.95 5.89
C ARG A 87 -4.63 -7.69 7.30
N ARG A 88 -3.76 -7.80 8.30
CA ARG A 88 -4.11 -7.47 9.69
C ARG A 88 -4.50 -6.00 9.85
N ALA A 89 -3.78 -5.08 9.21
CA ALA A 89 -4.13 -3.66 9.18
C ALA A 89 -5.51 -3.42 8.55
N ARG A 90 -5.81 -4.08 7.42
CA ARG A 90 -7.13 -4.04 6.76
C ARG A 90 -8.26 -4.48 7.70
N ASP A 91 -8.06 -5.58 8.41
CA ASP A 91 -9.07 -6.12 9.33
C ASP A 91 -9.30 -5.19 10.53
N LEU A 92 -8.24 -4.55 11.04
CA LEU A 92 -8.35 -3.56 12.11
C LEU A 92 -9.06 -2.27 11.66
N LEU A 93 -8.87 -1.84 10.41
CA LEU A 93 -9.62 -0.70 9.85
C LEU A 93 -11.09 -1.05 9.62
N ALA A 94 -11.39 -2.27 9.18
CA ALA A 94 -12.77 -2.77 9.07
C ALA A 94 -13.49 -2.68 10.43
N ALA A 95 -12.83 -3.15 11.50
CA ALA A 95 -13.35 -3.08 12.86
C ALA A 95 -13.56 -1.65 13.38
N ARG A 96 -12.93 -0.65 12.75
CA ARG A 96 -13.09 0.78 13.05
C ARG A 96 -14.14 1.48 12.18
N GLY A 97 -14.85 0.74 11.34
CA GLY A 97 -15.94 1.26 10.51
C GLY A 97 -15.52 1.79 9.14
N PHE A 98 -14.33 1.42 8.64
CA PHE A 98 -13.98 1.64 7.24
C PHE A 98 -14.54 0.50 6.36
N ASN A 99 -14.89 0.80 5.11
CA ASN A 99 -15.13 -0.24 4.12
C ASN A 99 -13.80 -0.69 3.51
N THR A 100 -13.39 -1.92 3.81
CA THR A 100 -12.11 -2.49 3.36
C THR A 100 -12.29 -3.73 2.49
N ARG A 101 -13.53 -4.03 2.07
CA ARG A 101 -13.88 -5.28 1.36
C ARG A 101 -13.05 -5.48 0.10
N ASP A 102 -12.86 -4.42 -0.66
CA ASP A 102 -12.18 -4.45 -1.96
C ASP A 102 -10.76 -3.86 -1.88
N THR A 103 -10.20 -3.68 -0.68
CA THR A 103 -8.86 -3.09 -0.49
C THR A 103 -7.80 -3.89 -1.24
N VAL A 104 -7.02 -3.19 -2.06
CA VAL A 104 -5.82 -3.72 -2.70
C VAL A 104 -4.67 -3.70 -1.68
N ILE A 105 -3.94 -4.80 -1.57
CA ILE A 105 -2.68 -4.86 -0.83
C ILE A 105 -1.57 -4.52 -1.82
N ALA A 106 -0.79 -3.48 -1.55
CA ALA A 106 0.27 -3.02 -2.44
C ALA A 106 1.67 -3.23 -1.83
N CYS A 107 2.56 -3.88 -2.57
CA CYS A 107 3.96 -4.04 -2.19
C CYS A 107 4.84 -3.27 -3.16
N TYR A 108 5.66 -2.35 -2.62
CA TYR A 108 6.58 -1.54 -3.42
C TYR A 108 8.02 -1.94 -3.07
N SER A 109 8.80 -2.33 -4.08
CA SER A 109 10.20 -2.70 -3.89
C SER A 109 11.05 -2.44 -5.13
N ASP A 110 12.26 -1.93 -4.95
CA ASP A 110 13.28 -1.86 -6.01
C ASP A 110 14.02 -3.20 -6.19
N ALA A 111 14.06 -4.04 -5.15
CA ALA A 111 14.79 -5.30 -5.13
C ALA A 111 13.95 -6.50 -5.60
N GLY A 112 12.62 -6.35 -5.65
CA GLY A 112 11.69 -7.32 -6.22
C GLY A 112 10.77 -8.00 -5.21
N PHE A 113 10.17 -9.11 -5.63
CA PHE A 113 9.06 -9.77 -4.95
C PHE A 113 9.31 -11.28 -4.89
N ASP A 114 8.95 -11.89 -3.76
CA ASP A 114 8.91 -13.34 -3.62
C ASP A 114 7.83 -13.91 -4.57
N PRO A 115 8.14 -14.90 -5.42
CA PRO A 115 7.16 -15.53 -6.30
C PRO A 115 5.93 -16.08 -5.59
N GLU A 116 6.06 -16.50 -4.32
CA GLU A 116 4.93 -17.02 -3.51
C GLU A 116 3.85 -15.96 -3.27
N LEU A 117 4.15 -14.67 -3.46
CA LEU A 117 3.15 -13.62 -3.37
C LEU A 117 2.03 -13.77 -4.40
N HIS A 118 2.28 -14.41 -5.55
CA HIS A 118 1.26 -14.67 -6.56
C HIS A 118 0.21 -15.70 -6.13
N ASP A 119 0.51 -16.52 -5.13
CA ASP A 119 -0.41 -17.55 -4.62
C ASP A 119 -1.40 -17.00 -3.58
N THR A 120 -1.31 -15.71 -3.24
CA THR A 120 -2.24 -15.08 -2.30
C THR A 120 -3.63 -14.92 -2.90
N THR A 121 -4.66 -15.06 -2.07
CA THR A 121 -6.05 -14.79 -2.47
C THR A 121 -6.43 -13.31 -2.37
N ASP A 122 -5.55 -12.47 -1.83
CA ASP A 122 -5.79 -11.03 -1.74
C ASP A 122 -5.69 -10.36 -3.12
N ARG A 123 -6.33 -9.20 -3.26
CA ARG A 123 -6.09 -8.31 -4.40
C ARG A 123 -4.70 -7.68 -4.24
N LEU A 124 -3.68 -8.32 -4.79
CA LEU A 124 -2.30 -7.89 -4.67
C LEU A 124 -1.87 -7.03 -5.87
N LEU A 125 -1.16 -5.93 -5.59
CA LEU A 125 -0.41 -5.15 -6.56
C LEU A 125 1.07 -5.13 -6.16
N THR A 126 1.95 -5.59 -7.05
CA THR A 126 3.40 -5.46 -6.90
C THR A 126 3.90 -4.33 -7.79
N VAL A 127 4.64 -3.39 -7.23
CA VAL A 127 5.13 -2.19 -7.94
C VAL A 127 6.65 -2.14 -7.83
N GLY A 128 7.31 -2.46 -8.94
CA GLY A 128 8.76 -2.47 -9.07
C GLY A 128 9.34 -1.11 -9.45
N LEU A 129 10.67 -1.05 -9.57
CA LEU A 129 11.37 0.15 -10.01
C LEU A 129 10.92 0.61 -11.41
N GLU A 130 10.66 -0.35 -12.31
CA GLU A 130 10.20 -0.05 -13.68
C GLU A 130 8.83 0.63 -13.67
N ASP A 131 7.91 0.22 -12.80
CA ASP A 131 6.59 0.83 -12.67
C ASP A 131 6.66 2.25 -12.07
N LEU A 132 7.54 2.45 -11.08
CA LEU A 132 7.71 3.74 -10.39
C LEU A 132 8.32 4.83 -11.28
N TYR A 133 9.09 4.44 -12.29
CA TYR A 133 9.82 5.34 -13.19
C TYR A 133 9.41 5.18 -14.65
N ALA A 134 8.30 4.49 -14.92
CA ALA A 134 7.70 4.49 -16.24
C ALA A 134 7.18 5.90 -16.53
N ASP A 135 8.00 6.72 -17.18
CA ASP A 135 7.54 7.96 -17.79
C ASP A 135 6.48 7.59 -18.84
N GLY A 136 5.33 8.28 -18.78
CA GLY A 136 4.29 8.15 -19.79
C GLY A 136 4.83 8.54 -21.16
N ASP A 137 4.85 7.56 -22.06
CA ASP A 137 5.06 7.76 -23.50
C ASP A 137 3.93 8.63 -24.09
#